data_AF-A0A0F2IU31-F1
#
_entry.id   AF-A0A0F2IU31-F1
#
_cell.length_a   1.000
_cell.length_b   1.000
_cell.length_c   1.000
_cell.angle_alpha   90.00
_cell.angle_beta   90.00
_cell.angle_gamma   90.00
#
_symmetry.space_group_name_H-M   'P 1'
#
loop_
_entity.id
_entity.type
_entity.pdbx_description
1 polymer ?
#
loop_
_entity_poly.entity_id
_entity_poly.type
_entity_poly.pdbx_seq_one_letter_code
_entity_poly.pdbx_strand_id
1 'polypeptide(L)'
;DGASWHTNDIAEPFSNVSIIKIPPYSPELNPIEQVWSWLRQHSLANQSFTDYEDIVEKVCKAWNRFLDSTDRVSKMCTREWINLTS
;
A
#
# COMPACT_ATOMS: atom_id res chain seq x y z
N ASP A 1 -2.41 2.29 9.33
CA ASP A 1 -1.38 2.54 10.36
C ASP A 1 -2.01 3.34 11.51
N GLY A 2 -1.24 3.93 12.40
CA GLY A 2 -1.73 4.74 13.52
C GLY A 2 -1.83 6.25 13.25
N ALA A 3 -1.98 6.68 11.99
CA ALA A 3 -2.16 8.10 11.67
C ALA A 3 -3.39 8.70 12.36
N SER A 4 -3.37 9.99 12.70
CA SER A 4 -4.46 10.65 13.44
C SER A 4 -5.83 10.58 12.73
N TRP A 5 -5.84 10.41 11.42
CA TRP A 5 -7.04 10.23 10.59
C TRP A 5 -7.55 8.78 10.54
N HIS A 6 -6.78 7.81 11.03
CA HIS A 6 -7.17 6.40 11.11
C HIS A 6 -7.73 6.09 12.50
N THR A 7 -8.96 6.55 12.75
CA THR A 7 -9.69 6.33 14.01
C THR A 7 -10.47 5.01 13.98
N ASN A 8 -10.94 4.54 15.14
CA ASN A 8 -11.64 3.26 15.25
C ASN A 8 -13.00 3.22 14.56
N ASP A 9 -13.61 4.39 14.41
CA ASP A 9 -14.97 4.59 13.91
C ASP A 9 -15.03 4.73 12.40
N ILE A 10 -13.89 4.82 11.69
CA ILE A 10 -13.87 5.05 10.24
C ILE A 10 -14.58 3.94 9.44
N ALA A 11 -14.66 2.73 10.00
CA ALA A 11 -15.36 1.60 9.40
C ALA A 11 -16.77 1.37 9.95
N GLU A 12 -17.23 2.13 10.95
CA GLU A 12 -18.58 1.97 11.55
C GLU A 12 -19.72 1.98 10.51
N PRO A 13 -19.68 2.79 9.43
CA PRO A 13 -20.71 2.76 8.40
C PRO A 13 -20.78 1.45 7.59
N PHE A 14 -19.77 0.58 7.67
CA PHE A 14 -19.61 -0.60 6.82
C PHE A 14 -19.70 -1.89 7.62
N SER A 15 -20.83 -2.61 7.51
CA SER A 15 -21.06 -3.85 8.25
C SER A 15 -20.17 -5.03 7.82
N ASN A 16 -19.50 -4.92 6.68
CA ASN A 16 -18.67 -5.96 6.06
C ASN A 16 -17.16 -5.64 6.09
N VAL A 17 -16.74 -4.63 6.86
CA VAL A 17 -15.34 -4.22 6.97
C VAL A 17 -14.92 -4.24 8.43
N SER A 18 -13.82 -4.94 8.72
CA SER A 18 -13.19 -4.95 10.05
C SER A 18 -11.85 -4.24 10.02
N ILE A 19 -11.54 -3.46 11.05
CA ILE A 19 -10.26 -2.78 11.19
C ILE A 19 -9.27 -3.67 11.92
N ILE A 20 -8.09 -3.87 11.32
CA ILE A 20 -6.94 -4.49 11.99
C ILE A 20 -5.95 -3.38 12.34
N LYS A 21 -5.67 -3.22 13.63
CA LYS A 21 -4.63 -2.29 14.09
C LYS A 21 -3.26 -2.95 14.02
N ILE A 22 -2.32 -2.23 13.43
CA ILE A 22 -0.91 -2.58 13.47
C ILE A 22 -0.23 -1.84 14.65
N PRO A 23 0.77 -2.44 15.32
CA PRO A 23 1.61 -1.77 16.29
C PRO A 23 2.22 -0.46 15.75
N PRO A 24 2.44 0.55 16.62
CA PRO A 24 3.18 1.76 16.23
C PRO A 24 4.58 1.43 15.73
N TYR A 25 5.06 2.20 14.75
CA TYR A 25 6.41 2.08 14.17
C TYR A 25 6.73 0.72 13.53
N SER A 26 5.71 -0.02 13.07
CA SER A 26 5.87 -1.32 12.39
C SER A 26 5.47 -1.26 10.90
N PRO A 27 6.19 -0.52 10.05
CA PRO A 27 5.90 -0.45 8.62
C PRO A 27 5.99 -1.82 7.92
N GLU A 28 6.82 -2.74 8.41
CA GLU A 28 6.95 -4.10 7.89
C GLU A 28 5.65 -4.92 7.93
N LEU A 29 4.74 -4.55 8.84
CA LEU A 29 3.43 -5.16 9.00
C LEU A 29 2.37 -4.54 8.09
N ASN A 30 2.65 -3.39 7.47
CA ASN A 30 1.74 -2.70 6.55
C ASN A 30 2.03 -3.12 5.10
N PRO A 31 1.16 -3.92 4.43
CA PRO A 31 1.42 -4.43 3.09
C PRO A 31 1.72 -3.35 2.04
N ILE A 32 1.14 -2.16 2.19
CA ILE A 32 1.31 -1.06 1.23
C ILE A 32 2.76 -0.56 1.15
N GLU A 33 3.54 -0.69 2.22
CA GLU A 33 4.95 -0.27 2.26
C GLU A 33 5.80 -1.05 1.25
N GLN A 34 5.49 -2.34 1.03
CA GLN A 34 6.15 -3.14 0.01
C GLN A 34 5.82 -2.65 -1.40
N VAL A 35 4.57 -2.25 -1.63
CA VAL A 35 4.13 -1.69 -2.90
C VAL A 35 4.89 -0.39 -3.18
N TRP A 36 4.97 0.51 -2.20
CA TRP A 36 5.74 1.75 -2.33
C TRP A 36 7.23 1.51 -2.57
N SER A 37 7.82 0.55 -1.87
CA SER A 37 9.21 0.14 -2.10
C SER A 37 9.44 -0.32 -3.53
N TRP A 38 8.54 -1.15 -4.06
CA TRP A 38 8.63 -1.65 -5.44
C TRP A 38 8.48 -0.53 -6.47
N LEU A 39 7.48 0.34 -6.32
CA LEU A 39 7.25 1.48 -7.23
C LEU A 39 8.49 2.39 -7.27
N ARG A 40 9.10 2.66 -6.10
CA ARG A 40 10.33 3.44 -6.01
C ARG A 40 11.47 2.76 -6.76
N GLN A 41 11.71 1.47 -6.53
CA GLN A 41 12.82 0.73 -7.13
C GLN A 41 12.70 0.56 -8.66
N HIS A 42 11.47 0.47 -9.20
CA HIS A 42 11.25 0.08 -10.59
C HIS A 42 10.79 1.21 -11.51
N SER A 43 10.31 2.34 -10.97
CA SER A 43 9.71 3.39 -11.82
C SER A 43 9.93 4.81 -11.31
N LEU A 44 9.90 5.03 -9.99
CA LEU A 44 9.83 6.38 -9.44
C LEU A 44 11.15 6.91 -8.82
N ALA A 45 12.22 6.10 -8.77
CA ALA A 45 13.51 6.57 -8.31
C ALA A 45 14.10 7.65 -9.23
N ASN A 46 14.64 8.70 -8.62
CA ASN A 46 15.39 9.78 -9.29
C ASN A 46 14.63 10.46 -10.45
N GLN A 47 13.29 10.46 -10.39
CA GLN A 47 12.47 11.20 -11.35
C GLN A 47 12.48 12.69 -11.01
N SER A 48 12.61 13.53 -12.03
CA SER A 48 12.24 14.94 -11.96
C SER A 48 10.80 15.11 -12.42
N PHE A 49 10.12 16.15 -11.92
CA PHE A 49 8.75 16.46 -12.29
C PHE A 49 8.66 17.92 -12.74
N THR A 50 7.94 18.15 -13.84
CA THR A 50 7.79 19.51 -14.40
C THR A 50 6.67 20.28 -13.70
N ASP A 51 5.57 19.60 -13.42
CA ASP A 51 4.40 20.16 -12.74
C ASP A 51 3.60 19.04 -12.05
N TYR A 52 2.44 19.40 -11.51
CA TYR A 52 1.54 18.46 -10.84
C TYR A 52 1.03 17.35 -11.76
N GLU A 53 0.68 17.68 -13.00
CA GLU A 53 0.12 16.69 -13.93
C GLU A 53 1.17 15.66 -14.35
N ASP A 54 2.43 16.08 -14.50
CA ASP A 54 3.55 15.16 -14.75
C ASP A 54 3.79 14.20 -13.57
N ILE A 55 3.57 14.64 -12.31
CA ILE A 55 3.58 13.75 -11.14
C ILE A 55 2.46 12.70 -11.28
N VAL A 56 1.23 13.14 -11.51
CA VAL A 56 0.06 12.26 -11.62
C VAL A 56 0.28 11.24 -12.74
N GLU A 57 0.69 11.70 -13.94
CA GLU A 57 0.91 10.85 -15.09
C GLU A 57 1.99 9.78 -14.83
N LYS A 58 3.16 10.16 -14.29
CA LYS A 58 4.25 9.23 -14.00
C LYS A 58 3.87 8.22 -12.91
N VAL A 59 3.18 8.66 -11.87
CA VAL A 59 2.70 7.77 -10.79
C VAL A 59 1.64 6.80 -11.33
N CYS A 60 0.69 7.27 -12.14
CA CYS A 60 -0.31 6.41 -12.79
C CYS A 60 0.33 5.37 -13.71
N LYS A 61 1.32 5.76 -14.52
CA LYS A 61 2.08 4.82 -15.37
C LYS A 61 2.78 3.76 -14.54
N ALA A 62 3.47 4.16 -13.45
CA ALA A 62 4.13 3.23 -12.54
C ALA A 62 3.15 2.26 -11.87
N TRP A 63 2.00 2.78 -11.43
CA TRP A 63 0.93 1.99 -10.81
C TRP A 63 0.32 0.98 -11.78
N ASN A 64 -0.03 1.39 -13.00
CA ASN A 64 -0.57 0.48 -14.00
C ASN A 64 0.43 -0.63 -14.35
N ARG A 65 1.72 -0.30 -14.50
CA ARG A 65 2.79 -1.29 -14.67
C ARG A 65 2.90 -2.26 -13.48
N PHE A 66 2.68 -1.76 -12.26
CA PHE A 66 2.63 -2.61 -11.06
C PHE A 66 1.42 -3.56 -11.08
N LEU A 67 0.28 -3.13 -11.60
CA LEU A 67 -0.94 -3.94 -11.71
C LEU A 67 -0.92 -4.99 -12.83
N ASP A 68 -0.03 -4.87 -13.81
CA ASP A 68 0.11 -5.85 -14.92
C ASP A 68 0.34 -7.31 -14.47
N SER A 69 0.66 -7.54 -13.19
CA SER A 69 0.78 -8.88 -12.60
C SER A 69 0.05 -8.95 -11.27
N THR A 70 -1.17 -9.48 -11.30
CA THR A 70 -1.98 -9.74 -10.09
C THR A 70 -1.26 -10.67 -9.11
N ASP A 71 -0.52 -11.65 -9.61
CA ASP A 71 0.29 -12.57 -8.80
C ASP A 71 1.36 -11.84 -7.99
N ARG A 72 2.02 -10.83 -8.58
CA ARG A 72 2.98 -10.00 -7.86
C ARG A 72 2.29 -9.22 -6.75
N VAL A 73 1.17 -8.56 -7.05
CA VAL A 73 0.41 -7.80 -6.06
C VAL A 73 0.02 -8.69 -4.89
N SER A 74 -0.55 -9.87 -5.17
CA SER A 74 -0.94 -10.83 -4.14
C SER A 74 0.26 -11.27 -3.30
N LYS A 75 1.34 -11.75 -3.92
CA LYS A 75 2.55 -12.21 -3.20
C LYS A 75 3.17 -11.13 -2.32
N MET A 76 3.20 -9.88 -2.80
CA MET A 76 3.79 -8.77 -2.05
C MET A 76 2.96 -8.38 -0.82
N CYS A 77 1.65 -8.57 -0.88
CA CYS A 77 0.74 -8.25 0.21
C CYS A 77 0.51 -9.43 1.18
N THR A 78 0.90 -10.65 0.82
CA THR A 78 0.79 -11.83 1.68
C THR A 78 1.90 -11.88 2.73
N ARG A 79 1.56 -12.37 3.93
CA ARG A 79 2.49 -12.66 5.01
C ARG A 79 2.15 -14.02 5.60
N GLU A 80 3.09 -14.95 5.63
CA GLU A 80 2.81 -16.30 6.15
C GLU A 80 2.43 -16.29 7.63
N TRP A 81 3.01 -15.39 8.42
CA TRP A 81 2.72 -15.23 9.85
C TRP A 81 1.33 -14.65 10.15
N ILE A 82 0.63 -14.07 9.16
CA ILE A 82 -0.75 -13.58 9.35
C ILE A 82 -1.78 -14.70 9.23
N ASN A 83 -1.37 -15.89 8.80
CA ASN A 83 -2.23 -17.06 8.87
C ASN A 83 -2.59 -17.30 10.33
N LEU A 84 -3.79 -16.88 10.70
CA LEU A 84 -4.44 -17.22 11.95
C LEU A 84 -4.77 -18.72 11.89
N THR A 85 -3.75 -19.57 12.01
CA THR A 85 -3.97 -20.99 12.28
C THR A 85 -4.70 -21.09 13.61
N SER A 86 -5.93 -21.59 13.56
CA SER A 86 -6.62 -22.11 14.74
C SER A 86 -5.93 -23.36 15.27
#